data_AF-A0A523CGA6-F1
#
_entry.id   AF-A0A523CGA6-F1
#
_cell.length_a   1.000
_cell.length_b   1.000
_cell.length_c   1.000
_cell.angle_alpha   90.00
_cell.angle_beta   90.00
_cell.angle_gamma   90.00
#
_symmetry.space_group_name_H-M   'P 1'
#
loop_
_entity.id
_entity.type
_entity.pdbx_description
1 polymer ?
#
loop_
_entity_poly.entity_id
_entity_poly.type
_entity_poly.pdbx_seq_one_letter_code
_entity_poly.pdbx_strand_id
1 'polypeptide(L)'
;MDDMNRDAAEQIAAHRTRIDEIDCQLVQLLNERAVESLAIRGLKPQVHWGLYDPKREEEIFANLARCNQGPLYGENLREIYEAILHVMKELRD
;
A
#
# COMPACT_ATOMS: atom_id res chain seq x y z
N MET A 1 -32.48 -9.11 -24.04
CA MET A 1 -32.03 -9.39 -22.66
C MET A 1 -30.62 -9.96 -22.68
N ASP A 2 -30.31 -10.87 -23.63
CA ASP A 2 -28.96 -11.41 -23.84
C ASP A 2 -27.91 -10.36 -24.23
N ASP A 3 -28.28 -9.35 -25.02
CA ASP A 3 -27.36 -8.31 -25.49
C ASP A 3 -26.88 -7.37 -24.36
N MET A 4 -27.76 -7.02 -23.42
CA MET A 4 -27.39 -6.23 -22.22
C MET A 4 -26.49 -7.01 -21.26
N ASN A 5 -26.65 -8.34 -21.18
CA ASN A 5 -25.80 -9.19 -20.34
C ASN A 5 -24.39 -9.30 -20.92
N ARG A 6 -24.28 -9.31 -22.26
CA ARG A 6 -23.00 -9.28 -22.96
C ARG A 6 -22.26 -7.95 -22.78
N ASP A 7 -22.96 -6.83 -22.91
CA ASP A 7 -22.40 -5.49 -22.67
C ASP A 7 -21.86 -5.34 -21.24
N ALA A 8 -22.65 -5.77 -20.24
CA ALA A 8 -22.19 -5.77 -18.85
C ALA A 8 -20.95 -6.66 -18.63
N ALA A 9 -20.88 -7.83 -19.27
CA ALA A 9 -19.72 -8.72 -19.19
C ALA A 9 -18.46 -8.10 -19.81
N GLU A 10 -18.60 -7.40 -20.95
CA GLU A 10 -17.50 -6.70 -21.61
C GLU A 10 -16.99 -5.52 -20.76
N GLN A 11 -17.89 -4.74 -20.14
CA GLN A 11 -17.51 -3.68 -19.20
C GLN A 11 -16.79 -4.22 -17.96
N ILE A 12 -17.28 -5.32 -17.37
CA ILE A 12 -16.62 -6.00 -16.25
C ILE A 12 -15.20 -6.44 -16.66
N ALA A 13 -15.04 -7.01 -17.84
CA ALA A 13 -13.72 -7.43 -18.33
C ALA A 13 -12.77 -6.23 -18.46
N ALA A 14 -13.22 -5.11 -19.02
CA ALA A 14 -12.42 -3.90 -19.12
C ALA A 14 -12.00 -3.35 -17.75
N HIS A 15 -12.91 -3.34 -16.76
CA HIS A 15 -12.57 -2.95 -15.39
C HIS A 15 -11.54 -3.87 -14.74
N ARG A 16 -11.63 -5.19 -14.96
CA ARG A 16 -10.64 -6.15 -14.45
C ARG A 16 -9.26 -5.92 -15.03
N THR A 17 -9.15 -5.73 -16.35
CA THR A 17 -7.87 -5.37 -16.99
C THR A 17 -7.28 -4.11 -16.37
N ARG A 18 -8.12 -3.09 -16.10
CA ARG A 18 -7.66 -1.87 -15.43
C ARG A 18 -7.20 -2.12 -13.99
N ILE A 19 -7.85 -3.01 -13.26
CA ILE A 19 -7.43 -3.41 -11.90
C ILE A 19 -6.07 -4.11 -11.97
N ASP A 20 -5.87 -5.06 -12.89
CA ASP A 20 -4.60 -5.77 -13.04
C ASP A 20 -3.43 -4.81 -13.32
N GLU A 21 -3.64 -3.79 -14.15
CA GLU A 21 -2.66 -2.73 -14.40
C GLU A 21 -2.32 -1.94 -13.12
N ILE A 22 -3.33 -1.59 -12.33
CA ILE A 22 -3.17 -0.88 -11.06
C ILE A 22 -2.41 -1.75 -10.06
N ASP A 23 -2.74 -3.04 -9.98
CA ASP A 23 -2.10 -3.98 -9.06
C ASP A 23 -0.60 -4.12 -9.38
N CYS A 24 -0.22 -4.18 -10.66
CA CYS A 24 1.18 -4.13 -11.05
C CYS A 24 1.88 -2.83 -10.60
N GLN A 25 1.22 -1.68 -10.70
CA GLN A 25 1.76 -0.41 -10.22
C GLN A 25 1.91 -0.40 -8.69
N LEU A 26 0.93 -0.96 -7.97
CA LEU A 26 0.99 -1.10 -6.52
C LEU A 26 2.19 -1.97 -6.10
N VAL A 27 2.41 -3.11 -6.77
CA VAL A 27 3.57 -3.98 -6.51
C VAL A 27 4.88 -3.23 -6.73
N GLN A 28 5.00 -2.45 -7.82
CA GLN A 28 6.19 -1.64 -8.06
C GLN A 28 6.44 -0.63 -6.93
N LEU A 29 5.41 0.14 -6.55
CA LEU A 29 5.52 1.14 -5.49
C LEU A 29 5.82 0.51 -4.11
N LEU A 30 5.26 -0.67 -3.84
CA LEU A 30 5.55 -1.42 -2.62
C LEU A 30 7.01 -1.87 -2.56
N ASN A 31 7.57 -2.33 -3.67
CA ASN A 31 8.99 -2.70 -3.76
C ASN A 31 9.91 -1.47 -3.59
N GLU A 32 9.58 -0.34 -4.23
CA GLU A 32 10.32 0.91 -4.03
C GLU A 32 10.30 1.33 -2.55
N ARG A 33 9.12 1.28 -1.90
CA ARG A 33 8.99 1.53 -0.46
C ARG A 33 9.78 0.55 0.40
N ALA A 34 9.86 -0.72 0.00
CA ALA A 34 10.63 -1.74 0.72
C ALA A 34 12.14 -1.44 0.71
N VAL A 35 12.67 -1.01 -0.44
CA VAL A 35 14.08 -0.58 -0.57
C VAL A 35 14.40 0.56 0.39
N GLU A 36 13.55 1.59 0.46
CA GLU A 36 13.71 2.69 1.41
C GLU A 36 13.62 2.23 2.88
N SER A 37 12.73 1.28 3.18
CA SER A 37 12.59 0.70 4.52
C SER A 37 13.85 -0.05 4.95
N LEU A 38 14.47 -0.81 4.04
CA LEU A 38 15.71 -1.55 4.30
C LEU A 38 16.90 -0.61 4.46
N ALA A 39 16.99 0.44 3.62
CA ALA A 39 18.00 1.49 3.77
C ALA A 39 17.91 2.17 5.16
N ILE A 40 16.71 2.56 5.59
CA ILE A 40 16.50 3.12 6.94
C ILE A 40 16.93 2.11 8.02
N ARG A 41 16.57 0.84 7.87
CA ARG A 41 16.95 -0.21 8.83
C ARG A 41 18.47 -0.34 8.96
N GLY A 42 19.22 -0.26 7.87
CA GLY A 42 20.69 -0.29 7.88
C GLY A 42 21.31 0.90 8.63
N LEU A 43 20.62 2.04 8.70
CA LEU A 43 21.06 3.25 9.40
C LEU A 43 20.70 3.26 10.89
N LYS A 44 19.58 2.62 11.30
CA LYS A 44 19.09 2.61 12.69
C LYS A 44 20.13 2.21 13.76
N PRO A 45 21.01 1.21 13.54
CA PRO A 45 22.06 0.86 14.51
C PRO A 45 23.04 2.02 14.78
N GLN A 46 23.30 2.86 13.78
CA GLN A 46 24.23 3.99 13.88
C GLN A 46 23.71 5.09 14.81
N VAL A 47 22.39 5.16 15.01
CA VAL A 47 21.71 6.13 15.89
C VAL A 47 21.07 5.47 17.12
N HIS A 48 21.39 4.20 17.39
CA HIS A 48 20.83 3.41 18.50
C HIS A 48 19.30 3.35 18.54
N TRP A 49 18.65 3.38 17.38
CA TRP A 49 17.19 3.32 17.29
C TRP A 49 16.67 1.89 17.20
N GLY A 50 15.52 1.65 17.84
CA GLY A 50 14.80 0.39 17.76
C GLY A 50 14.15 0.17 16.39
N LEU A 51 13.83 -1.10 16.08
CA LEU A 51 13.10 -1.45 14.87
C LEU A 51 11.67 -0.89 14.86
N TYR A 52 11.05 -0.79 16.04
CA TYR A 52 9.69 -0.27 16.23
C TYR A 52 9.72 1.20 16.70
N ASP A 53 8.90 2.04 16.07
CA ASP A 53 8.71 3.45 16.42
C ASP A 53 7.21 3.79 16.29
N PRO A 54 6.44 3.79 17.39
CA PRO A 54 4.99 4.04 17.34
C PRO A 54 4.66 5.46 16.92
N LYS A 55 5.51 6.44 17.26
CA LYS A 55 5.30 7.84 16.87
C LYS A 55 5.40 7.96 15.35
N ARG A 56 6.39 7.28 14.75
CA ARG A 56 6.55 7.28 13.30
C ARG A 56 5.37 6.63 12.58
N GLU A 57 4.80 5.57 13.13
CA GLU A 57 3.62 4.91 12.54
C GLU A 57 2.39 5.82 12.54
N GLU A 58 2.13 6.54 13.64
CA GLU A 58 1.05 7.54 13.70
C GLU A 58 1.25 8.70 12.72
N GLU A 59 2.49 9.17 12.51
CA GLU A 59 2.80 10.17 11.48
C GLU A 59 2.49 9.65 10.06
N ILE A 60 2.73 8.37 9.79
CA ILE A 60 2.40 7.74 8.52
C ILE A 60 0.88 7.75 8.33
N PHE A 61 0.11 7.29 9.32
CA PHE A 61 -1.35 7.27 9.23
C PHE A 61 -1.97 8.66 9.06
N ALA A 62 -1.47 9.66 9.79
CA ALA A 62 -1.92 11.04 9.63
C ALA A 62 -1.66 11.58 8.21
N ASN A 63 -0.50 11.24 7.63
CA ASN A 63 -0.19 11.63 6.25
C ASN A 63 -1.11 10.93 5.23
N LEU A 64 -1.42 9.64 5.43
CA LEU A 64 -2.35 8.91 4.56
C LEU A 64 -3.76 9.51 4.59
N ALA A 65 -4.27 9.82 5.77
CA ALA A 65 -5.57 10.46 5.93
C ALA A 65 -5.64 11.79 5.17
N ARG A 66 -4.55 12.58 5.20
CA ARG A 66 -4.44 13.85 4.47
C ARG A 66 -4.35 13.66 2.95
N CYS A 67 -3.70 12.61 2.48
CA CYS A 67 -3.53 12.32 1.06
C CYS A 67 -4.74 11.62 0.43
N ASN A 68 -5.67 11.10 1.24
CA ASN A 68 -6.82 10.37 0.75
C ASN A 68 -7.85 11.30 0.10
N GLN A 69 -7.94 11.24 -1.23
CA GLN A 69 -8.97 11.92 -2.03
C GLN A 69 -9.91 10.93 -2.72
N GLY A 70 -9.80 9.65 -2.37
CA GLY A 70 -10.52 8.55 -3.00
C GLY A 70 -11.73 8.08 -2.19
N PRO A 71 -12.39 7.02 -2.66
CA PRO A 71 -13.60 6.48 -2.03
C PRO A 71 -13.35 5.67 -0.75
N LEU A 72 -12.07 5.43 -0.40
CA LEU A 72 -11.73 4.66 0.80
C LEU A 72 -11.94 5.50 2.05
N TYR A 73 -12.42 4.88 3.13
CA TYR A 73 -12.43 5.52 4.44
C TYR A 73 -11.03 5.48 5.05
N GLY A 74 -10.76 6.38 6.00
CA GLY A 74 -9.47 6.43 6.70
C GLY A 74 -9.11 5.12 7.40
N GLU A 75 -10.10 4.39 7.92
CA GLU A 75 -9.92 3.08 8.54
C GLU A 75 -9.44 2.01 7.54
N ASN A 76 -9.93 2.03 6.29
CA ASN A 76 -9.50 1.07 5.27
C ASN A 76 -8.03 1.30 4.91
N LEU A 77 -7.61 2.56 4.79
CA LEU A 77 -6.21 2.90 4.56
C LEU A 77 -5.33 2.49 5.73
N ARG A 78 -5.82 2.65 6.96
CA ARG A 78 -5.09 2.20 8.16
C ARG A 78 -4.87 0.69 8.12
N GLU A 79 -5.91 -0.10 7.87
CA GLU A 79 -5.82 -1.56 7.79
C GLU A 79 -4.80 -2.02 6.73
N ILE A 80 -4.87 -1.45 5.52
CA ILE A 80 -3.92 -1.76 4.44
C ILE A 80 -2.49 -1.41 4.86
N TYR A 81 -2.28 -0.23 5.46
CA TYR A 81 -0.94 0.21 5.83
C TYR A 81 -0.38 -0.52 7.05
N GLU A 82 -1.21 -0.98 7.99
CA GLU A 82 -0.78 -1.84 9.08
C GLU A 82 -0.19 -3.14 8.53
N ALA A 83 -0.84 -3.77 7.54
CA ALA A 83 -0.31 -4.95 6.87
C ALA A 83 1.01 -4.65 6.12
N ILE A 84 1.08 -3.55 5.37
CA ILE A 84 2.31 -3.14 4.68
C ILE A 84 3.46 -2.92 5.68
N LEU A 85 3.20 -2.17 6.77
CA LEU A 85 4.20 -1.89 7.81
C LEU A 85 4.65 -3.16 8.52
N HIS A 86 3.74 -4.09 8.78
CA HIS A 86 4.05 -5.39 9.34
C HIS A 86 5.03 -6.16 8.45
N VAL A 87 4.73 -6.31 7.16
CA VAL A 87 5.62 -7.00 6.21
C VAL A 87 6.99 -6.33 6.12
N MET A 88 7.05 -4.99 6.06
CA MET A 88 8.34 -4.28 5.99
C MET A 88 9.23 -4.51 7.21
N LYS A 89 8.66 -4.72 8.39
CA LYS A 89 9.42 -5.05 9.61
C LYS A 89 10.00 -6.47 9.55
N GLU A 90 9.36 -7.37 8.81
CA GLU A 90 9.77 -8.76 8.66
C GLU A 90 10.81 -9.00 7.56
N LEU A 91 10.87 -8.12 6.55
CA LEU A 91 11.87 -8.19 5.48
C LEU A 91 13.29 -8.27 6.04
N ARG A 92 14.14 -9.04 5.38
CA ARG A 92 15.57 -9.17 5.70
C ARG A 92 16.35 -9.03 4.41
N ASP A 93 17.47 -8.32 4.47
CA ASP A 93 18.47 -8.31 3.40
C ASP A 93 19.20 -9.66 3.34
#